data_AF-A0A7K7K6J0-F1
#
_entry.id   AF-A0A7K7K6J0-F1
#
_cell.length_a   1.000
_cell.length_b   1.000
_cell.length_c   1.000
_cell.angle_alpha   90.00
_cell.angle_beta   90.00
_cell.angle_gamma   90.00
#
_symmetry.space_group_name_H-M   'P 1'
#
loop_
_entity.id
_entity.type
_entity.pdbx_description
1 polymer ?
#
loop_
_entity_poly.entity_id
_entity_poly.type
_entity_poly.pdbx_seq_one_letter_code
_entity_poly.pdbx_strand_id
1 'polypeptide(L)'
;QGYRRVWAGLRGLKLAFYRRPQDHEPLELLDLGELVTVQAEDGVLNLRLRGQEVTMKMESWETQEMWRGFILTMAKMKMPQDLALLPGHTFQLLQALREELECRDTSVTAATSVVPSCFFQVTRAEAELLLERSADRGNLLLRPGGHGQGVSVTTRQELDGSV
;
A
#
# COMPACT_ATOMS: atom_id res chain seq x y z
N GLN A 1 -9.41 -18.43 -25.80
CA GLN A 1 -9.77 -17.55 -24.66
C GLN A 1 -9.61 -16.12 -25.13
N GLY A 2 -10.58 -15.25 -24.84
CA GLY A 2 -10.55 -13.85 -25.27
C GLY A 2 -9.99 -12.91 -24.19
N TYR A 3 -9.56 -11.73 -24.60
CA TYR A 3 -9.17 -10.66 -23.68
C TYR A 3 -10.39 -10.12 -22.94
N ARG A 4 -10.22 -9.84 -21.63
CA ARG A 4 -11.22 -9.15 -20.80
C ARG A 4 -10.73 -7.75 -20.49
N ARG A 5 -11.58 -6.74 -20.75
CA ARG A 5 -11.29 -5.35 -20.33
C ARG A 5 -11.44 -5.24 -18.81
N VAL A 6 -10.40 -4.74 -18.15
CA VAL A 6 -10.33 -4.51 -16.70
C VAL A 6 -9.58 -3.22 -16.42
N TRP A 7 -9.75 -2.69 -15.22
CA TRP A 7 -8.90 -1.62 -14.71
C TRP A 7 -7.67 -2.23 -14.05
N ALA A 8 -6.51 -1.61 -14.23
CA ALA A 8 -5.26 -2.03 -13.60
C ALA A 8 -4.68 -0.87 -12.79
N GLY A 9 -4.11 -1.19 -11.63
CA GLY A 9 -3.45 -0.22 -10.77
C GLY A 9 -2.19 -0.82 -10.15
N LEU A 10 -1.13 -0.03 -10.10
CA LEU A 10 0.15 -0.40 -9.49
C LEU A 10 0.20 0.15 -8.06
N ARG A 11 0.46 -0.71 -7.09
CA ARG A 11 0.49 -0.40 -5.65
C ARG A 11 1.77 -0.99 -5.05
N GLY A 12 2.85 -0.22 -5.06
CA GLY A 12 4.19 -0.71 -4.74
C GLY A 12 4.59 -1.90 -5.62
N LEU A 13 4.93 -3.04 -5.00
CA LEU A 13 5.22 -4.29 -5.72
C LEU A 13 4.00 -5.05 -6.24
N LYS A 14 2.79 -4.55 -6.07
CA LYS A 14 1.58 -5.28 -6.45
C LYS A 14 0.93 -4.67 -7.67
N LEU A 15 0.69 -5.48 -8.69
CA LEU A 15 -0.16 -5.13 -9.83
C LEU A 15 -1.56 -5.69 -9.59
N ALA A 16 -2.54 -4.81 -9.44
CA ALA A 16 -3.90 -5.16 -9.06
C ALA A 16 -4.89 -4.88 -10.19
N PHE A 17 -5.82 -5.81 -10.43
CA PHE A 17 -6.86 -5.68 -11.45
C PHE A 17 -8.24 -5.53 -10.82
N TYR A 18 -9.06 -4.65 -11.38
CA TYR A 18 -10.38 -4.31 -10.86
C TYR A 18 -11.45 -4.37 -11.96
N ARG A 19 -12.70 -4.62 -11.56
CA ARG A 19 -13.83 -4.56 -12.50
C ARG A 19 -14.22 -3.11 -12.77
N ARG A 20 -14.20 -2.27 -11.74
CA ARG A 20 -14.53 -0.84 -11.78
C ARG A 20 -13.45 -0.04 -11.04
N PRO A 21 -13.26 1.24 -11.39
CA PRO A 21 -12.22 2.06 -10.79
C PRO A 21 -12.47 2.39 -9.31
N GLN A 22 -13.72 2.30 -8.83
CA GLN A 22 -14.07 2.52 -7.43
C GLN A 22 -14.02 1.25 -6.56
N ASP A 23 -13.73 0.09 -7.15
CA ASP A 23 -13.71 -1.16 -6.38
C ASP A 23 -12.53 -1.15 -5.39
N HIS A 24 -12.80 -1.45 -4.13
CA HIS A 24 -11.75 -1.53 -3.09
C HIS A 24 -10.99 -2.86 -3.12
N GLU A 25 -11.65 -3.93 -3.55
CA GLU A 25 -11.08 -5.27 -3.65
C GLU A 25 -10.70 -5.60 -5.10
N PRO A 26 -9.45 -6.02 -5.36
CA PRO A 26 -9.04 -6.44 -6.69
C PRO A 26 -9.63 -7.81 -7.03
N LEU A 27 -9.96 -7.99 -8.31
CA LEU A 27 -10.30 -9.29 -8.90
C LEU A 27 -9.11 -10.25 -8.88
N GLU A 28 -7.92 -9.69 -9.10
CA GLU A 28 -6.69 -10.43 -9.21
C GLU A 28 -5.53 -9.52 -8.81
N LEU A 29 -4.52 -10.11 -8.15
CA LEU A 29 -3.39 -9.40 -7.58
C LEU A 29 -2.12 -10.18 -7.93
N LEU A 30 -1.21 -9.52 -8.63
CA LEU A 30 0.09 -10.08 -9.00
C LEU A 30 1.18 -9.48 -8.13
N ASP A 31 2.06 -10.33 -7.63
CA ASP A 31 3.26 -9.91 -6.90
C ASP A 31 4.43 -9.75 -7.88
N LEU A 32 4.82 -8.49 -8.13
CA LEU A 32 5.93 -8.16 -9.01
C LEU A 32 7.30 -8.51 -8.42
N GLY A 33 7.39 -8.89 -7.13
CA GLY A 33 8.61 -9.48 -6.57
C GLY A 33 8.98 -10.82 -7.21
N GLU A 34 7.98 -11.52 -7.77
CA GLU A 34 8.15 -12.79 -8.48
C GLU A 34 8.33 -12.59 -10.00
N LEU A 35 8.43 -11.34 -10.46
CA LEU A 35 8.58 -11.01 -11.88
C LEU A 35 9.96 -11.44 -12.40
N VAL A 36 9.96 -12.24 -13.44
CA VAL A 36 11.17 -12.76 -14.09
C VAL A 36 11.49 -11.93 -15.33
N THR A 37 10.51 -11.73 -16.21
CA THR A 37 10.69 -11.01 -17.47
C THR A 37 9.44 -10.22 -17.87
N VAL A 38 9.66 -9.14 -18.61
CA VAL A 38 8.63 -8.34 -19.27
C VAL A 38 8.97 -8.25 -20.74
N GLN A 39 8.04 -8.66 -21.60
CA GLN A 39 8.19 -8.56 -23.06
C GLN A 39 7.07 -7.69 -23.61
N ALA A 40 7.42 -6.78 -24.52
CA ALA A 40 6.49 -5.86 -25.15
C ALA A 40 6.62 -6.00 -26.67
N GLU A 41 5.58 -6.54 -27.31
CA GLU A 41 5.52 -6.75 -28.77
C GLU A 41 4.13 -6.39 -29.29
N ASP A 42 4.03 -5.61 -30.36
CA ASP A 42 2.78 -5.30 -31.08
C ASP A 42 1.56 -4.93 -30.22
N GLY A 43 1.76 -4.08 -29.20
CA GLY A 43 0.69 -3.65 -28.29
C GLY A 43 0.29 -4.69 -27.23
N VAL A 44 1.04 -5.80 -27.13
CA VAL A 44 0.87 -6.86 -26.14
C VAL A 44 2.04 -6.84 -25.16
N LEU A 45 1.73 -6.76 -23.87
CA LEU A 45 2.69 -6.83 -22.77
C LEU A 45 2.56 -8.19 -22.08
N ASN A 46 3.60 -9.01 -22.17
CA ASN A 46 3.68 -10.32 -21.52
C ASN A 46 4.53 -10.21 -20.26
N LEU A 47 3.93 -10.54 -19.12
CA LEU A 47 4.54 -10.58 -17.81
C LEU A 47 4.76 -12.03 -17.41
N ARG A 48 6.02 -12.45 -17.28
CA ARG A 48 6.36 -13.79 -16.80
C ARG A 48 6.78 -13.71 -15.34
N LEU A 49 6.00 -14.32 -14.47
CA LEU A 49 6.29 -14.49 -13.04
C LEU A 49 6.73 -15.94 -12.79
N ARG A 50 7.33 -16.22 -11.63
CA ARG A 50 7.85 -17.58 -11.31
C ARG A 50 6.78 -18.69 -11.39
N GLY A 51 5.53 -18.38 -11.10
CA GLY A 51 4.43 -19.36 -11.05
C GLY A 51 3.31 -19.13 -12.07
N GLN A 52 3.34 -18.03 -12.84
CA GLN A 52 2.28 -17.68 -13.77
C GLN A 52 2.76 -16.73 -14.87
N GLU A 53 2.05 -16.73 -15.98
CA GLU A 53 2.26 -15.80 -17.09
C GLU A 53 0.97 -15.04 -17.35
N VAL A 54 1.09 -13.71 -17.50
CA VAL A 54 -0.04 -12.81 -17.70
C VAL A 54 0.20 -11.97 -18.92
N THR A 55 -0.77 -12.01 -19.84
CA THR A 55 -0.76 -11.22 -21.07
C THR A 55 -1.75 -10.07 -20.98
N MET A 56 -1.24 -8.85 -21.18
CA MET A 56 -2.02 -7.62 -21.17
C MET A 56 -2.02 -7.00 -22.56
N LYS A 57 -3.19 -6.61 -23.06
CA LYS A 57 -3.32 -5.86 -24.32
C LYS A 57 -3.45 -4.37 -24.03
N MET A 58 -2.62 -3.56 -24.69
CA MET A 58 -2.57 -2.11 -24.53
C MET A 58 -3.26 -1.41 -25.69
N GLU A 59 -3.74 -0.20 -25.45
CA GLU A 59 -4.46 0.60 -26.45
C GLU A 59 -3.52 1.34 -27.41
N SER A 60 -2.28 1.61 -26.97
CA SER A 60 -1.27 2.29 -27.76
C SER A 60 0.15 1.84 -27.40
N TRP A 61 1.10 2.09 -28.30
CA TRP A 61 2.53 1.86 -28.06
C TRP A 61 3.03 2.69 -26.88
N GLU A 62 2.64 3.96 -26.76
CA GLU A 62 3.08 4.82 -25.65
C GLU A 62 2.60 4.26 -24.30
N THR A 63 1.36 3.78 -24.25
CA THR A 63 0.78 3.16 -23.05
C THR A 63 1.51 1.87 -22.70
N GLN A 64 1.88 1.07 -23.69
CA GLN A 64 2.67 -0.15 -23.51
C GLN A 64 4.06 0.14 -22.92
N GLU A 65 4.79 1.10 -23.49
CA GLU A 65 6.11 1.50 -22.97
C GLU A 65 5.99 2.10 -21.56
N MET A 66 4.93 2.87 -21.28
CA MET A 66 4.66 3.39 -19.95
C MET A 66 4.46 2.25 -18.94
N TRP A 67 3.54 1.32 -19.19
CA TRP A 67 3.30 0.18 -18.31
C TRP A 67 4.56 -0.67 -18.12
N ARG A 68 5.30 -0.95 -19.20
CA ARG A 68 6.59 -1.66 -19.13
C ARG A 68 7.55 -0.94 -18.20
N GLY A 69 7.71 0.37 -18.34
CA GLY A 69 8.60 1.18 -17.50
C GLY A 69 8.21 1.15 -16.02
N PHE A 70 6.94 1.39 -15.71
CA PHE A 70 6.44 1.37 -14.33
C PHE A 70 6.59 0.00 -13.67
N ILE A 71 6.20 -1.07 -14.37
CA ILE A 71 6.30 -2.44 -13.83
C ILE A 71 7.77 -2.82 -13.58
N LEU A 72 8.66 -2.59 -14.55
CA LEU A 72 10.08 -2.89 -14.38
C LEU A 72 10.71 -2.08 -13.26
N THR A 73 10.34 -0.80 -13.14
CA THR A 73 10.87 0.09 -12.10
C THR A 73 10.46 -0.36 -10.71
N MET A 74 9.19 -0.71 -10.50
CA MET A 74 8.73 -1.21 -9.20
C MET A 74 9.34 -2.57 -8.89
N ALA A 75 9.37 -3.49 -9.85
CA ALA A 75 9.93 -4.83 -9.64
C ALA A 75 11.43 -4.80 -9.32
N LYS A 76 12.21 -3.95 -10.01
CA LYS A 76 13.67 -3.86 -9.86
C LYS A 76 14.13 -2.76 -8.90
N MET A 77 13.22 -1.91 -8.43
CA MET A 77 13.51 -0.71 -7.61
C MET A 77 14.61 0.17 -8.22
N LYS A 78 14.63 0.27 -9.55
CA LYS A 78 15.64 1.01 -10.31
C LYS A 78 15.07 1.46 -11.64
N MET A 79 15.48 2.65 -12.08
CA MET A 79 15.14 3.18 -13.40
C MET A 79 15.74 2.31 -14.52
N PRO A 80 14.92 1.75 -15.44
CA PRO A 80 15.41 1.09 -16.63
C PRO A 80 16.07 2.09 -17.58
N GLN A 81 17.14 1.66 -18.26
CA GLN A 81 17.93 2.54 -19.14
C GLN A 81 17.45 2.51 -20.59
N ASP A 82 16.62 1.53 -20.93
CA ASP A 82 16.16 1.17 -22.27
C ASP A 82 14.67 1.50 -22.49
N LEU A 83 14.21 2.62 -21.93
CA LEU A 83 12.82 3.07 -22.05
C LEU A 83 12.67 4.19 -23.08
N ALA A 84 11.72 4.02 -24.00
CA ALA A 84 11.37 5.03 -24.99
C ALA A 84 10.22 5.92 -24.49
N LEU A 85 10.41 6.57 -23.34
CA LEU A 85 9.40 7.41 -22.71
C LEU A 85 9.58 8.90 -23.03
N LEU A 86 8.45 9.59 -23.12
CA LEU A 86 8.43 11.06 -23.18
C LEU A 86 8.98 11.65 -21.86
N PRO A 87 9.60 12.84 -21.90
CA PRO A 87 10.22 13.46 -20.71
C PRO A 87 9.28 13.57 -19.50
N GLY A 88 8.00 13.90 -19.73
CA GLY A 88 7.00 13.98 -18.68
C GLY A 88 6.72 12.64 -18.00
N HIS A 89 6.62 11.56 -18.77
CA HIS A 89 6.42 10.20 -18.23
C HIS A 89 7.65 9.70 -17.48
N THR A 90 8.86 10.03 -17.97
CA THR A 90 10.11 9.75 -17.26
C THR A 90 10.14 10.44 -15.90
N PHE A 91 9.71 11.70 -15.83
CA PHE A 91 9.62 12.41 -14.55
C PHE A 91 8.63 11.74 -13.59
N GLN A 92 7.43 11.38 -14.07
CA GLN A 92 6.43 10.67 -13.27
C GLN A 92 6.95 9.33 -12.74
N LEU A 93 7.66 8.57 -13.57
CA LEU A 93 8.26 7.30 -13.19
C LEU A 93 9.34 7.47 -12.11
N LEU A 94 10.19 8.49 -12.26
CA LEU A 94 11.21 8.84 -11.26
C LEU A 94 10.58 9.27 -9.93
N GLN A 95 9.49 10.02 -9.98
CA GLN A 95 8.75 10.43 -8.79
C GLN A 95 8.17 9.20 -8.08
N ALA A 96 7.50 8.31 -8.81
CA ALA A 96 6.94 7.08 -8.24
C ALA A 96 8.02 6.18 -7.62
N LEU A 97 9.19 6.06 -8.27
CA LEU A 97 10.32 5.30 -7.71
C LEU A 97 10.80 5.90 -6.39
N ARG A 98 10.89 7.23 -6.29
CA ARG A 98 11.30 7.92 -5.07
C ARG A 98 10.30 7.69 -3.94
N GLU A 99 9.02 7.90 -4.22
CA GLU A 99 7.94 7.73 -3.23
C GLU A 99 7.91 6.29 -2.69
N GLU A 100 8.12 5.29 -3.54
CA GLU A 100 8.17 3.88 -3.13
C GLU A 100 9.41 3.56 -2.30
N LEU A 101 10.58 4.16 -2.61
CA LEU A 101 11.79 4.02 -1.78
C LEU A 101 11.58 4.65 -0.39
N GLU A 102 11.01 5.85 -0.32
CA GLU A 102 10.68 6.52 0.95
C GLU A 102 9.68 5.71 1.77
N CYS A 103 8.64 5.16 1.13
CA CYS A 103 7.68 4.29 1.80
C CYS A 103 8.35 3.03 2.37
N ARG A 104 9.35 2.46 1.68
CA ARG A 104 10.09 1.30 2.17
C ARG A 104 11.01 1.63 3.34
N ASP A 105 11.72 2.75 3.28
CA ASP A 105 12.54 3.21 4.40
C ASP A 105 11.67 3.54 5.63
N THR A 106 10.49 4.12 5.40
CA THR A 106 9.49 4.36 6.45
C THR A 106 8.87 3.05 6.96
N SER A 107 8.68 2.04 6.10
CA SER A 107 8.19 0.71 6.48
C SER A 107 9.22 -0.07 7.30
N VAL A 108 10.51 0.03 6.99
CA VAL A 108 11.59 -0.59 7.78
C VAL A 108 11.69 0.06 9.17
N THR A 109 11.47 1.37 9.27
CA THR A 109 11.44 2.09 10.56
C THR A 109 10.12 1.90 11.33
N ALA A 110 8.99 1.73 10.64
CA ALA A 110 7.70 1.39 11.25
C ALA A 110 7.60 -0.08 11.68
N ALA A 111 8.29 -1.00 10.99
CA ALA A 111 8.42 -2.40 11.41
C ALA A 111 9.21 -2.54 12.72
N THR A 112 10.04 -1.55 13.06
CA THR A 112 10.73 -1.48 14.37
C THR A 112 9.95 -0.73 15.46
N SER A 113 8.86 -0.04 15.15
CA SER A 113 7.95 0.49 16.17
C SER A 113 6.49 0.43 15.71
N VAL A 114 5.80 -0.64 16.10
CA VAL A 114 4.34 -0.84 15.92
C VAL A 114 3.51 0.28 16.58
N VAL A 115 4.16 1.14 17.37
CA VAL A 115 3.55 2.26 18.09
C VAL A 115 4.46 3.50 18.02
N PRO A 116 3.89 4.71 17.89
CA PRO A 116 4.67 5.94 17.88
C PRO A 116 5.38 6.14 19.22
N SER A 117 6.46 6.93 19.24
CA SER A 117 7.24 7.22 20.46
C SER A 117 6.43 7.88 21.59
N CYS A 118 5.28 8.47 21.26
CA CYS A 118 4.33 9.05 22.20
C CYS A 118 3.27 8.06 22.72
N PHE A 119 3.35 6.77 22.37
CA PHE A 119 2.45 5.74 22.90
C PHE A 119 2.93 5.24 24.25
N PHE A 120 2.32 5.77 25.31
CA PHE A 120 2.68 5.43 26.68
C PHE A 120 2.19 4.02 27.06
N GLN A 121 3.03 3.31 27.81
CA GLN A 121 2.67 2.02 28.42
C GLN A 121 1.77 2.28 29.63
N VAL A 122 0.46 2.23 29.41
CA VAL A 122 -0.56 2.53 30.43
C VAL A 122 -1.38 1.28 30.71
N THR A 123 -1.43 0.86 31.96
CA THR A 123 -2.28 -0.24 32.42
C THR A 123 -3.76 0.15 32.40
N ARG A 124 -4.67 -0.82 32.57
CA ARG A 124 -6.10 -0.52 32.70
C ARG A 124 -6.40 0.46 33.83
N ALA A 125 -5.84 0.22 35.01
CA ALA A 125 -6.10 1.05 36.20
C ALA A 125 -5.55 2.48 36.03
N GLU A 126 -4.36 2.63 35.45
CA GLU A 126 -3.78 3.94 35.15
C GLU A 126 -4.62 4.70 34.12
N ALA A 127 -5.16 4.00 33.11
CA ALA A 127 -6.02 4.61 32.10
C ALA A 127 -7.33 5.13 32.69
N GLU A 128 -7.96 4.36 33.59
CA GLU A 128 -9.17 4.78 34.32
C GLU A 128 -8.87 6.05 35.15
N LEU A 129 -7.78 6.07 35.90
CA LEU A 129 -7.37 7.22 36.72
C LEU A 129 -7.00 8.46 35.89
N LEU A 130 -6.34 8.28 34.73
CA LEU A 130 -6.02 9.39 33.82
C LEU A 130 -7.29 10.02 33.24
N LEU A 131 -8.26 9.19 32.88
CA LEU A 131 -9.56 9.65 32.39
C LEU A 131 -10.35 10.39 33.48
N GLU A 132 -10.26 9.99 34.75
CA GLU A 132 -10.86 10.75 35.85
C GLU A 132 -10.17 12.10 36.06
N ARG A 133 -8.83 12.13 36.06
CA ARG A 133 -8.05 13.35 36.33
C ARG A 133 -8.11 14.40 35.22
N SER A 134 -8.36 13.98 33.99
CA SER A 134 -8.41 14.84 32.81
C SER A 134 -9.81 14.83 32.20
N ALA A 135 -10.83 15.01 33.05
CA ALA A 135 -12.22 14.87 32.65
C ALA A 135 -12.64 15.83 31.52
N ASP A 136 -12.00 16.99 31.47
CA ASP A 136 -12.15 18.07 30.49
C ASP A 136 -11.58 17.73 29.10
N ARG A 137 -10.75 16.70 28.97
CA ARG A 137 -10.00 16.38 27.74
C ARG A 137 -10.60 15.24 26.94
N GLY A 138 -11.76 14.75 27.35
CA GLY A 138 -12.48 13.65 26.74
C GLY A 138 -12.64 12.46 27.67
N ASN A 139 -13.16 11.37 27.11
CA ASN A 139 -13.60 10.20 27.86
C ASN A 139 -13.11 8.87 27.27
N LEU A 140 -12.12 8.90 26.37
CA LEU A 140 -11.56 7.71 25.72
C LEU A 140 -10.04 7.75 25.76
N LEU A 141 -9.43 6.62 26.13
CA LEU A 141 -7.98 6.43 26.15
C LEU A 141 -7.60 5.11 25.48
N LEU A 142 -6.65 5.19 24.54
CA LEU A 142 -6.06 4.05 23.86
C LEU A 142 -4.81 3.58 24.61
N ARG A 143 -4.72 2.29 24.96
CA ARG A 143 -3.63 1.73 25.78
C ARG A 143 -3.18 0.34 25.30
N PRO A 144 -2.00 -0.17 25.71
CA PRO A 144 -1.60 -1.55 25.43
C PRO A 144 -2.61 -2.60 25.92
N GLY A 145 -2.74 -3.69 25.17
CA GLY A 145 -3.52 -4.87 25.57
C GLY A 145 -2.93 -5.59 26.79
N GLY A 146 -3.77 -6.24 27.61
CA GLY A 146 -3.38 -6.83 28.89
C GLY A 146 -2.31 -7.94 28.84
N HIS A 147 -2.07 -8.53 27.67
CA HIS A 147 -1.02 -9.53 27.43
C HIS A 147 0.12 -9.01 26.55
N GLY A 148 0.25 -7.69 26.38
CA GLY A 148 1.26 -7.10 25.49
C GLY A 148 1.00 -7.35 24.00
N GLN A 149 -0.14 -7.97 23.66
CA GLN A 149 -0.60 -8.12 22.28
C GLN A 149 -1.72 -7.14 21.98
N GLY A 150 -1.52 -6.37 20.91
CA GLY A 150 -2.51 -5.44 20.38
C GLY A 150 -2.79 -4.25 21.30
N VAL A 151 -3.92 -3.61 21.03
CA VAL A 151 -4.34 -2.35 21.67
C VAL A 151 -5.71 -2.56 22.32
N SER A 152 -5.94 -1.88 23.44
CA SER A 152 -7.20 -1.86 24.17
C SER A 152 -7.69 -0.43 24.33
N VAL A 153 -9.01 -0.27 24.40
CA VAL A 153 -9.66 1.03 24.64
C VAL A 153 -10.25 1.03 26.04
N THR A 154 -10.01 2.11 26.77
CA THR A 154 -10.65 2.39 28.07
C THR A 154 -11.50 3.63 27.90
N THR A 155 -12.73 3.61 28.41
CA THR A 155 -13.65 4.75 28.35
C THR A 155 -14.16 5.11 29.73
N ARG A 156 -14.40 6.41 29.95
CA ARG A 156 -15.12 6.94 31.11
C ARG A 156 -16.58 7.16 30.68
N GLN A 157 -17.52 6.60 31.41
CA GLN A 157 -18.93 6.90 31.23
C GLN A 157 -19.34 7.97 32.24
N GLU A 158 -19.98 9.02 31.75
CA GLU A 158 -20.71 9.96 32.60
C GLU A 158 -22.14 9.45 32.68
N LEU A 159 -22.46 8.78 33.80
CA LEU A 159 -23.85 8.52 34.12
C LEU A 159 -24.43 9.84 34.63
N ASP A 160 -25.08 10.59 33.74
CA ASP A 160 -26.04 11.62 34.13
C ASP A 160 -27.23 10.92 34.80
N GLY A 161 -27.08 10.65 36.09
CA GLY A 161 -28.12 10.09 36.92
C GLY A 161 -29.18 11.15 37.22
N SER A 162 -30.34 11.03 36.56
CA SER A 162 -31.61 11.36 37.20
C SER A 162 -32.23 10.06 37.70
N VAL A 163 -32.20 9.83 39.03
CA VAL A 163 -33.17 8.95 39.69
C VAL A 163 -34.44 9.75 39.91
#